data_AF-A0A0R2JYT1-F1
#
_entry.id   AF-A0A0R2JYT1-F1
#
_cell.length_a   1.000
_cell.length_b   1.000
_cell.length_c   1.000
_cell.angle_alpha   90.00
_cell.angle_beta   90.00
_cell.angle_gamma   90.00
#
_symmetry.space_group_name_H-M   'P 1'
#
loop_
_entity.id
_entity.type
_entity.pdbx_description
1 polymer ?
#
loop_
_entity_poly.entity_id
_entity_poly.type
_entity_poly.pdbx_seq_one_letter_code
_entity_poly.pdbx_strand_id
1 'polypeptide(L)' 'MFGFKRKNFEKIYDEELLNSINYLKQDWDQARQTEQAVADVDQQLLAHTELAKQKFEFMYRQARKRNIKNDRIQPNVYDR' A
#
# COMPACT_ATOMS: atom_id res chain seq x y z
N MET A 1 8.17 41.86 7.07
CA MET A 1 8.87 40.57 6.97
C MET A 1 7.85 39.49 6.66
N PHE A 2 7.75 39.02 5.41
CA PHE A 2 6.85 37.92 5.07
C PHE A 2 7.61 36.91 4.20
N GLY A 3 8.28 35.97 4.86
CA GLY A 3 8.84 34.80 4.19
C GLY A 3 7.72 33.82 3.91
N PHE A 4 7.30 33.71 2.65
CA PHE A 4 6.44 32.62 2.20
C PHE A 4 7.19 31.30 2.45
N LYS A 5 6.76 30.52 3.46
CA LYS A 5 7.23 29.16 3.64
C LYS A 5 6.87 28.37 2.37
N ARG A 6 7.87 28.05 1.55
CA ARG A 6 7.67 27.16 0.39
C ARG A 6 7.20 25.80 0.91
N LYS A 7 6.09 25.29 0.40
CA LYS A 7 5.62 23.94 0.72
C LYS A 7 6.72 22.95 0.31
N ASN A 8 7.07 22.04 1.21
CA ASN A 8 8.02 20.97 0.90
C ASN A 8 7.27 19.85 0.15
N PHE A 9 7.14 20.02 -1.17
CA PHE A 9 6.40 19.09 -2.03
C PHE A 9 6.98 17.67 -2.02
N GLU A 10 8.29 17.52 -1.79
CA GLU A 10 8.91 16.20 -1.69
C GLU A 10 8.39 15.44 -0.47
N LYS A 11 8.34 16.12 0.68
CA LYS A 11 7.82 15.55 1.92
C LYS A 11 6.33 15.21 1.81
N ILE A 12 5.54 16.09 1.19
CA ILE A 12 4.11 15.84 0.98
C ILE A 12 3.93 14.61 0.08
N TYR A 13 4.71 14.50 -0.99
CA TYR A 13 4.65 13.32 -1.85
C TYR A 13 5.06 12.04 -1.11
N ASP A 14 6.11 12.07 -0.29
CA ASP A 14 6.53 10.90 0.51
C ASP A 14 5.44 10.45 1.48
N GLU A 15 4.75 11.40 2.11
CA GLU A 15 3.63 11.14 3.01
C GLU A 15 2.44 10.51 2.26
N GLU A 16 2.07 11.06 1.11
CA GLU A 16 1.00 10.51 0.27
C GLU A 16 1.35 9.12 -0.30
N LEU A 17 2.62 8.90 -0.66
CA LEU A 17 3.09 7.60 -1.13
C LEU A 17 2.99 6.55 -0.01
N LEU A 18 3.38 6.89 1.22
CA LEU A 18 3.21 5.99 2.37
C LEU A 18 1.74 5.69 2.66
N ASN A 19 0.87 6.70 2.61
CA ASN A 19 -0.57 6.52 2.77
C ASN A 19 -1.14 5.57 1.71
N SER A 20 -0.72 5.75 0.45
CA SER A 20 -1.14 4.90 -0.66
C SER A 20 -0.67 3.46 -0.50
N ILE A 21 0.57 3.25 -0.03
CA ILE A 21 1.09 1.90 0.23
C ILE A 21 0.30 1.21 1.34
N ASN A 22 -0.03 1.93 2.42
CA ASN A 22 -0.84 1.40 3.51
C ASN A 22 -2.24 1.00 3.05
N TYR A 23 -2.88 1.83 2.24
CA TYR A 23 -4.19 1.53 1.66
C TYR A 23 -4.13 0.27 0.78
N LEU A 24 -3.15 0.20 -0.13
CA LEU A 24 -2.99 -0.96 -1.01
C LEU A 24 -2.64 -2.24 -0.26
N LYS A 25 -1.89 -2.13 0.85
CA LYS A 25 -1.60 -3.26 1.73
C LYS A 25 -2.89 -3.81 2.35
N GLN A 26 -3.73 -2.93 2.88
CA GLN A 26 -5.01 -3.30 3.47
C GLN A 26 -5.95 -3.94 2.43
N ASP A 27 -6.00 -3.37 1.22
CA ASP A 27 -6.78 -3.91 0.10
C ASP A 27 -6.33 -5.33 -0.27
N TRP A 28 -5.01 -5.55 -0.38
CA TRP A 28 -4.46 -6.87 -0.64
C TRP A 28 -4.75 -7.87 0.49
N ASP A 29 -4.61 -7.45 1.75
CA ASP A 29 -4.93 -8.32 2.89
C ASP A 29 -6.41 -8.73 2.90
N GLN A 30 -7.31 -7.78 2.60
CA GLN A 30 -8.75 -8.05 2.49
C GLN A 30 -9.06 -9.00 1.33
N ALA A 31 -8.44 -8.80 0.16
CA ALA A 31 -8.62 -9.65 -1.00
C ALA A 31 -8.16 -11.09 -0.71
N ARG A 32 -6.98 -11.24 -0.08
CA ARG A 32 -6.45 -12.54 0.34
C ARG A 32 -7.35 -13.22 1.37
N GLN A 33 -7.87 -12.48 2.35
CA GLN A 33 -8.79 -13.04 3.33
C GLN A 33 -10.10 -13.52 2.67
N THR A 34 -10.61 -12.75 1.71
CA THR A 34 -11.81 -13.11 0.96
C THR A 34 -11.58 -14.38 0.15
N GLU A 35 -10.45 -14.47 -0.55
CA GLU A 35 -10.04 -15.67 -1.27
C GLU A 35 -9.96 -16.90 -0.37
N GLN A 36 -9.42 -16.76 0.84
CA GLN A 36 -9.32 -17.87 1.80
C GLN A 36 -10.65 -18.27 2.44
N ALA A 37 -11.61 -17.34 2.53
CA ALA A 37 -12.91 -17.58 3.16
C ALA A 37 -13.95 -18.20 2.21
N VAL A 38 -13.75 -18.08 0.90
CA VAL A 38 -14.68 -18.60 -0.11
C VAL A 38 -14.38 -20.09 -0.36
N ALA A 39 -15.43 -20.92 -0.33
CA ALA A 39 -15.31 -22.37 -0.53
C ALA A 39 -14.94 -22.76 -1.97
N ASP A 40 -15.50 -22.07 -2.97
CA ASP A 40 -15.16 -22.24 -4.39
C ASP A 40 -14.51 -20.96 -4.91
N VAL A 41 -13.18 -20.96 -4.93
CA VAL A 41 -12.41 -19.84 -5.47
C VAL A 41 -12.48 -19.87 -6.99
N ASP A 42 -13.02 -18.81 -7.60
CA ASP A 42 -13.04 -18.64 -9.04
C ASP A 42 -11.80 -17.89 -9.57
N GLN A 43 -11.59 -17.92 -10.89
CA GLN A 43 -10.47 -17.23 -11.53
C GLN A 43 -10.52 -15.70 -11.40
N GLN A 44 -11.70 -15.11 -11.24
CA GLN A 44 -11.84 -13.67 -11.11
C GLN A 44 -11.33 -13.21 -9.73
N LEU A 45 -11.64 -13.97 -8.68
CA LEU A 45 -11.18 -13.73 -7.32
C LEU A 45 -9.65 -13.86 -7.22
N LEU A 46 -9.07 -14.90 -7.81
CA LEU A 46 -7.60 -15.06 -7.91
C LEU A 46 -6.95 -13.88 -8.64
N ALA A 47 -7.51 -13.49 -9.78
CA ALA A 47 -6.99 -12.36 -10.55
C ALA A 47 -7.09 -11.04 -9.77
N HIS A 48 -8.15 -10.84 -8.99
CA HIS A 48 -8.33 -9.68 -8.14
C HIS A 48 -7.27 -9.62 -7.03
N THR A 49 -7.03 -10.72 -6.32
CA THR A 49 -6.01 -10.79 -5.27
C THR A 49 -4.61 -10.55 -5.84
N GLU A 50 -4.27 -11.18 -6.97
CA GLU A 50 -2.96 -10.98 -7.60
C GLU A 50 -2.80 -9.54 -8.11
N LEU A 51 -3.85 -8.93 -8.66
CA LEU A 51 -3.81 -7.52 -9.05
C LEU A 51 -3.57 -6.58 -7.86
N ALA A 52 -4.25 -6.82 -6.74
CA ALA A 52 -4.08 -6.04 -5.51
C ALA A 52 -2.63 -6.15 -4.99
N LYS A 53 -2.07 -7.37 -4.99
CA LYS A 53 -0.67 -7.62 -4.65
C LYS A 53 0.30 -6.87 -5.57
N GLN A 54 0.12 -6.94 -6.88
CA GLN A 54 1.00 -6.28 -7.84
C GLN A 54 0.98 -4.75 -7.69
N LYS A 55 -0.18 -4.15 -7.38
CA LYS A 55 -0.30 -2.72 -7.08
C LYS A 55 0.50 -2.35 -5.83
N PHE A 56 0.35 -3.11 -4.75
CA PHE A 56 1.12 -2.91 -3.52
C PHE A 56 2.63 -3.01 -3.78
N GLU A 57 3.09 -4.07 -4.43
CA GLU A 57 4.52 -4.28 -4.74
C GLU A 57 5.09 -3.19 -5.65
N PHE A 58 4.31 -2.70 -6.61
CA PHE A 58 4.71 -1.58 -7.45
C PHE A 58 4.97 -0.31 -6.61
N MET A 59 4.03 0.09 -5.76
CA MET A 59 4.19 1.29 -4.93
C MET A 59 5.30 1.12 -3.89
N TYR A 60 5.43 -0.07 -3.29
CA TYR A 60 6.50 -0.38 -2.35
C TYR A 60 7.89 -0.24 -2.99
N ARG A 61 8.04 -0.69 -4.25
CA ARG A 61 9.29 -0.48 -5.01
C ARG A 61 9.60 1.00 -5.23
N GLN A 62 8.60 1.85 -5.45
CA GLN A 62 8.82 3.31 -5.57
C GLN A 62 9.29 3.92 -4.25
N ALA A 63 8.69 3.54 -3.12
CA ALA A 63 9.14 4.01 -1.81
C ALA A 63 10.59 3.61 -1.51
N ARG A 64 10.98 2.37 -1.86
CA ARG A 64 12.38 1.91 -1.74
C ARG A 64 13.34 2.74 -2.60
N LYS A 65 12.98 3.07 -3.84
CA LYS A 65 13.81 3.92 -4.71
C LYS A 65 14.00 5.33 -4.14
N ARG A 66 13.04 5.84 -3.37
CA ARG A 66 13.11 7.14 -2.69
C ARG A 66 13.75 7.08 -1.30
N ASN A 67 14.19 5.91 -0.83
CA ASN A 67 14.72 5.70 0.52
C ASN A 67 13.78 6.16 1.65
N ILE A 68 12.46 6.05 1.43
CA ILE A 68 11.48 6.37 2.47
C ILE A 68 11.60 5.32 3.57
N LYS A 69 11.69 5.77 4.83
CA LYS A 69 11.75 4.85 5.97
C LYS A 69 10.46 4.04 6.04
N ASN A 70 10.61 2.73 6.22
CA ASN A 70 9.51 1.77 6.29
C ASN A 70 8.83 1.74 7.68
N ASP A 71 8.98 2.79 8.47
CA ASP A 71 8.55 2.85 9.87
C ASP A 71 7.02 3.01 10.03
N ARG A 72 6.32 3.35 8.95
CA ARG A 72 4.87 3.63 8.95
C ARG A 72 4.05 2.68 8.09
N ILE A 73 4.67 1.68 7.47
CA ILE A 73 3.92 0.67 6.73
C ILE A 73 3.41 -0.35 7.73
N GLN A 74 2.09 -0.53 7.78
CA GLN A 74 1.45 -1.41 8.75
C GLN A 74 2.02 -2.83 8.62
N PRO A 75 2.52 -3.45 9.71
CA PRO A 75 2.71 -4.89 9.73
C PRO A 75 1.34 -5.54 9.51
N ASN A 76 1.30 -6.73 8.89
CA ASN A 76 0.05 -7.46 8.62
C ASN A 76 -0.90 -7.36 9.83
N VAL A 77 -2.10 -6.82 9.61
CA VAL A 77 -3.04 -6.50 10.70
C VAL A 77 -3.68 -7.77 11.29
N TYR A 78 -3.48 -8.93 10.65
CA TYR A 78 -4.10 -10.20 11.02
C TYR A 78 -3.06 -11.32 11.19
N ASP A 79 -2.42 -11.33 12.36
CA ASP A 79 -1.91 -12.57 12.97
C ASP A 79 -2.93 -12.98 14.05
N ARG A 80 -3.82 -13.94 13.74
CA ARG A 80 -4.53 -14.77 14.72
C ARG A 80 -5.27 -15.91 14.06
#